data_AF-A0A948FMR9-F1
#
_entry.id   AF-A0A948FMR9-F1
#
_cell.length_a   1.000
_cell.length_b   1.000
_cell.length_c   1.000
_cell.angle_alpha   90.00
_cell.angle_beta   90.00
_cell.angle_gamma   90.00
#
_symmetry.space_group_name_H-M   'P 1'
#
loop_
_entity.id
_entity.type
_entity.pdbx_description
1 polymer ?
#
loop_
_entity_poly.entity_id
_entity_poly.type
_entity_poly.pdbx_seq_one_letter_code
_entity_poly.pdbx_strand_id
1 'polypeptide(L)' 'MTIGPRKKISKTQTHKRHSTWLRLQLQKLSKKYPVSTCKNCGAKKLPHHVCPVCGYYKGKQIVTIKSKSKAKIVDA' A
#
# COMPACT_ATOMS: atom_id res chain seq x y z
N MET A 1 -31.17 -0.85 34.90
CA MET A 1 -29.77 -0.82 34.40
C MET A 1 -29.79 -0.12 33.04
N THR A 2 -29.18 1.05 32.92
CA THR A 2 -29.18 1.80 31.65
C THR A 2 -28.28 1.11 30.63
N ILE A 3 -28.79 0.83 29.42
CA ILE A 3 -28.07 0.19 28.29
C ILE A 3 -27.18 1.23 27.59
N GLY A 4 -26.44 2.00 28.39
CA GLY A 4 -25.67 3.14 27.94
C GLY A 4 -24.33 3.24 28.69
N PRO A 5 -23.38 4.01 28.13
CA PRO A 5 -22.11 4.23 28.79
C PRO A 5 -22.34 4.90 30.15
N ARG A 6 -21.93 4.23 31.24
CA ARG A 6 -22.09 4.75 32.61
C ARG A 6 -21.41 6.11 32.83
N LYS A 7 -20.36 6.41 32.07
CA LYS A 7 -19.63 7.68 32.12
C LYS A 7 -18.96 8.00 30.80
N LYS A 8 -18.60 9.28 30.61
CA LYS A 8 -17.77 9.72 29.48
C LYS A 8 -16.42 9.02 29.53
N ILE A 9 -15.98 8.53 28.39
CA ILE A 9 -14.66 7.90 28.21
C ILE A 9 -13.58 8.99 28.31
N SER A 10 -12.46 8.69 28.98
CA SER A 10 -11.37 9.64 29.09
C SER A 10 -10.74 9.94 27.73
N LYS A 11 -10.11 11.12 27.60
CA LYS A 11 -9.41 11.52 26.38
C LYS A 11 -8.33 10.49 26.01
N THR A 12 -7.53 10.07 26.99
CA THR A 12 -6.48 9.05 26.82
C THR A 12 -7.03 7.71 26.33
N GLN A 13 -8.16 7.24 26.87
CA GLN A 13 -8.75 5.97 26.45
C GLN A 13 -9.31 6.04 25.02
N THR A 14 -9.88 7.18 24.63
CA THR A 14 -10.34 7.42 23.26
C THR A 14 -9.16 7.40 22.26
N HIS A 15 -8.05 8.07 22.58
CA HIS A 15 -6.86 8.08 21.74
C HIS A 15 -6.24 6.68 21.60
N LYS A 16 -6.16 5.90 22.69
CA LYS A 16 -5.67 4.51 22.65
C LYS A 16 -6.55 3.62 21.77
N ARG A 17 -7.88 3.76 21.84
CA ARG A 17 -8.80 3.02 20.96
C ARG A 17 -8.60 3.40 19.48
N HIS A 18 -8.39 4.68 19.19
CA HIS A 18 -8.15 5.13 17.83
C HIS A 18 -6.80 4.63 17.27
N SER A 19 -5.71 4.72 18.05
CA SER A 19 -4.39 4.26 17.60
C SER A 19 -4.35 2.75 17.34
N THR A 20 -4.97 1.97 18.22
CA THR A 20 -5.12 0.52 18.03
C THR A 20 -5.96 0.18 16.80
N TRP A 21 -7.07 0.89 16.57
CA TRP A 21 -7.88 0.72 15.36
C TRP A 21 -7.09 1.03 14.09
N LEU A 22 -6.36 2.16 14.04
CA LEU A 22 -5.51 2.52 12.89
C LEU A 22 -4.47 1.45 12.58
N ARG A 23 -3.76 0.95 13.61
CA ARG A 23 -2.76 -0.12 13.45
C ARG A 23 -3.37 -1.38 12.83
N LEU A 24 -4.54 -1.81 13.31
CA LEU A 24 -5.23 -2.98 12.79
C LEU A 24 -5.72 -2.77 11.35
N GLN A 25 -6.17 -1.55 11.01
CA GLN A 25 -6.58 -1.24 9.64
C GLN A 25 -5.40 -1.29 8.67
N LEU A 26 -4.26 -0.71 9.04
CA LEU A 26 -3.04 -0.78 8.22
C LEU A 26 -2.60 -2.24 7.98
N GLN A 27 -2.65 -3.08 9.02
CA GLN A 27 -2.34 -4.50 8.90
C GLN A 27 -3.33 -5.26 8.01
N LYS A 28 -4.62 -4.92 8.06
CA LYS A 28 -5.64 -5.49 7.17
C LYS A 28 -5.40 -5.09 5.71
N LEU A 29 -5.09 -3.83 5.46
CA LEU A 29 -4.80 -3.33 4.11
C LEU A 29 -3.54 -3.99 3.53
N SER A 30 -2.46 -4.10 4.30
CA SER A 30 -1.23 -4.73 3.83
C SER A 30 -1.42 -6.20 3.49
N LYS A 31 -2.23 -6.92 4.27
CA LYS A 31 -2.59 -8.32 4.00
C LYS A 31 -3.50 -8.45 2.77
N LYS A 32 -4.44 -7.51 2.58
CA LYS A 32 -5.39 -7.53 1.46
C LYS A 32 -4.72 -7.23 0.12
N TYR A 33 -3.76 -6.31 0.09
CA TYR A 33 -3.04 -5.91 -1.12
C TYR A 33 -1.56 -6.31 -1.04
N PRO A 34 -1.24 -7.61 -1.21
CA PRO A 34 0.14 -8.05 -1.21
C PRO A 34 0.88 -7.45 -2.41
N VAL A 35 2.16 -7.13 -2.21
CA VAL A 35 3.02 -6.58 -3.25
C VAL A 35 4.01 -7.66 -3.68
N SER A 36 4.09 -7.90 -4.99
CA SER A 36 4.99 -8.86 -5.62
C SER A 36 6.12 -8.14 -6.37
N THR A 37 7.27 -8.78 -6.52
CA THR A 37 8.37 -8.24 -7.34
C THR A 37 8.17 -8.60 -8.82
N CYS A 38 8.45 -7.66 -9.71
CA CYS A 38 8.45 -7.90 -11.14
C CYS A 38 9.71 -8.66 -11.57
N LYS A 39 9.57 -9.76 -12.31
CA LYS A 39 10.72 -10.54 -12.82
C LYS A 39 11.58 -9.80 -13.86
N ASN A 40 11.01 -8.84 -14.58
CA ASN A 40 11.72 -8.13 -15.66
C ASN A 40 12.51 -6.91 -15.13
N CYS A 41 11.88 -6.06 -14.32
CA CYS A 41 12.48 -4.80 -13.86
C CYS A 41 12.76 -4.73 -12.36
N GLY A 42 12.44 -5.77 -11.58
CA GLY A 42 12.61 -5.79 -10.12
C GLY A 42 11.63 -4.92 -9.33
N ALA A 43 10.88 -4.03 -9.98
CA ALA A 43 9.94 -3.12 -9.32
C ALA A 43 8.81 -3.87 -8.60
N LYS A 44 8.32 -3.26 -7.52
CA LYS A 44 7.14 -3.70 -6.77
C LYS A 44 5.87 -3.50 -7.62
N LYS A 45 5.03 -4.54 -7.71
CA LYS A 45 3.77 -4.52 -8.44
C LYS A 45 2.71 -5.38 -7.76
N LEU A 46 1.44 -5.12 -8.05
CA LEU A 46 0.36 -5.98 -7.61
C LEU A 46 0.41 -7.35 -8.34
N PRO A 47 0.10 -8.46 -7.65
CA PRO A 47 -0.11 -9.77 -8.26
C PRO A 47 -1.20 -9.72 -9.33
N HIS A 48 -1.09 -10.54 -10.37
CA HIS A 48 -2.04 -10.59 -11.50
C HIS A 48 -2.21 -9.30 -12.32
N HIS A 49 -1.56 -8.19 -11.94
CA HIS A 49 -1.53 -6.95 -12.74
C HIS A 49 -0.26 -6.85 -13.59
N VAL A 50 -0.39 -6.10 -14.69
CA VAL A 50 0.72 -5.64 -15.53
C VAL A 50 1.62 -4.72 -14.72
N CYS A 51 2.94 -4.83 -14.89
CA CYS A 51 3.86 -3.93 -14.20
C CYS A 51 3.69 -2.49 -14.73
N PRO A 52 3.42 -1.49 -13.87
CA PRO A 52 3.25 -0.10 -14.30
C PRO A 52 4.56 0.56 -14.75
N VAL A 53 5.71 -0.03 -14.42
CA VAL A 53 7.04 0.51 -14.76
C VAL A 53 7.51 0.03 -16.12
N CYS A 54 7.42 -1.28 -16.39
CA CYS A 54 7.95 -1.87 -17.63
C CYS A 54 6.86 -2.31 -18.63
N GLY A 55 5.59 -2.40 -18.23
CA GLY A 55 4.50 -2.80 -19.14
C GLY A 55 4.45 -4.29 -19.47
N TYR A 56 5.23 -5.12 -18.76
CA TYR A 56 5.27 -6.57 -18.97
C TYR A 56 4.35 -7.33 -18.01
N TYR A 57 3.79 -8.42 -18.52
CA TYR A 57 3.06 -9.43 -17.75
C TYR A 57 3.34 -10.83 -18.34
N LYS A 58 3.70 -11.78 -17.48
CA LYS A 58 4.08 -13.16 -17.87
C LYS A 58 5.10 -13.21 -19.03
N GLY A 59 6.09 -12.31 -19.03
CA GLY A 59 7.15 -12.27 -20.04
C GLY A 59 6.76 -11.64 -21.38
N LYS A 60 5.49 -11.24 -21.57
CA LYS A 60 5.04 -10.53 -22.76
C LYS A 60 4.88 -9.05 -22.46
N GLN A 61 5.26 -8.21 -23.43
CA GLN A 61 5.02 -6.78 -23.37
C GLN A 61 3.56 -6.53 -23.78
N ILE A 62 2.76 -6.02 -22.85
CA ILE A 62 1.32 -5.77 -23.08
C ILE A 62 1.07 -4.28 -23.29
N VAL A 63 1.81 -3.43 -22.55
CA VAL A 63 1.69 -1.98 -22.66
C VAL A 63 3.04 -1.42 -23.10
N THR A 64 3.04 -0.71 -24.22
CA THR A 64 4.21 0.02 -24.70
C THR A 64 4.30 1.35 -23.95
N ILE A 65 4.93 1.32 -22.78
CA ILE A 65 5.15 2.52 -21.99
C ILE A 65 6.32 3.28 -22.65
N LYS A 66 6.01 4.33 -23.42
CA LYS A 66 7.03 5.25 -23.93
C LYS A 66 7.72 5.90 -22.73
N SER A 67 8.98 5.55 -22.50
CA SER A 67 9.81 6.14 -21.45
C SER A 67 9.90 7.65 -21.67
N LYS A 68 9.34 8.44 -20.75
CA LYS A 68 9.86 9.80 -20.57
C LYS A 68 11.28 9.65 -20.01
N SER A 69 12.23 10.24 -20.72
CA SER A 69 13.68 10.25 -20.49
C SER A 69 14.07 10.35 -19.02
N LYS A 70 15.03 9.50 -18.61
CA LYS A 70 15.73 9.59 -17.32
C LYS A 70 16.35 10.99 -17.19
N ALA A 71 15.88 11.82 -16.27
CA ALA A 71 16.66 12.96 -15.80
C ALA A 71 17.83 12.39 -14.97
N LYS A 72 19.06 12.62 -15.44
CA LYS A 72 20.28 12.36 -14.66
C LYS A 72 20.24 13.30 -13.45
N ILE A 73 20.16 12.77 -12.24
CA ILE A 73 20.61 13.52 -11.06
C ILE A 73 22.12 13.27 -11.04
N VAL A 74 22.87 14.29 -11.41
CA VAL A 74 24.32 14.33 -11.25
C VAL A 74 24.58 14.61 -9.78
N ASP A 75 25.36 13.73 -9.15
CA ASP A 75 25.88 13.91 -7.80
C ASP A 75 26.68 15.23 -7.72
N ALA A 76 26.32 16.07 -6.75
CA ALA A 76 27.11 17.19 -6.25
C ALA A 76 26.98 17.22 -4.72
#